data_AF-A0A7S3H9F5-F1
#
_entry.id   AF-A0A7S3H9F5-F1
#
_cell.length_a   1.000
_cell.length_b   1.000
_cell.length_c   1.000
_cell.angle_alpha   90.00
_cell.angle_beta   90.00
_cell.angle_gamma   90.00
#
_symmetry.space_group_name_H-M   'P 1'
#
loop_
_entity.id
_entity.type
_entity.pdbx_description
1 polymer ?
#
loop_
_entity_poly.entity_id
_entity_poly.type
_entity_poly.pdbx_seq_one_letter_code
_entity_poly.pdbx_strand_id
1 'polypeptide(L)'
;MNQETLIAKGDNILVKEEFLVRKEPKTEVTGEVGAADSSEGAVGGMGKRKPDARDEHRENNHKKVALKDRHQNAHPDKEDRMCSSVIKGAKCLFSDCKYSHDILGYLSRKEPDLGPVCHQFETFGFCSNGVMCRFGSSHIDAATGENLRR
;
A
#
# COMPACT_ATOMS: atom_id res chain seq x y z
N MET A 1 14.29 44.81 -4.42
CA MET A 1 15.22 44.15 -3.48
C MET A 1 14.38 43.34 -2.50
N ASN A 2 14.02 42.11 -2.85
CA ASN A 2 13.35 41.19 -1.92
C ASN A 2 14.24 39.94 -1.85
N GLN A 3 15.14 39.93 -0.88
CA GLN A 3 15.93 38.76 -0.54
C GLN A 3 15.06 37.90 0.39
N GLU A 4 14.16 37.11 -0.20
CA GLU A 4 13.55 36.00 0.52
C GLU A 4 14.69 35.04 0.89
N THR A 5 14.87 34.86 2.19
CA THR A 5 15.98 34.12 2.80
C THR A 5 15.91 32.64 2.43
N LEU A 6 16.59 32.29 1.34
CA LEU A 6 16.92 30.91 0.95
C LEU A 6 18.07 30.43 1.83
N ILE A 7 17.79 29.56 2.81
CA ILE A 7 18.81 28.97 3.67
C ILE A 7 19.11 27.54 3.18
N ALA A 8 20.36 27.32 2.75
CA ALA A 8 20.84 26.08 2.16
C ALA A 8 21.42 25.11 3.20
N LYS A 9 21.28 23.78 2.96
CA LYS A 9 22.39 22.81 2.71
C LYS A 9 21.91 21.36 2.85
N GLY A 10 21.92 20.63 1.73
CA GLY A 10 21.63 19.20 1.60
C GLY A 10 20.80 18.93 0.35
N ASP A 11 21.46 18.54 -0.75
CA ASP A 11 20.90 18.10 -2.04
C ASP A 11 19.87 19.04 -2.71
N ASN A 12 20.37 20.02 -3.48
CA ASN A 12 19.77 20.70 -4.66
C ASN A 12 18.22 20.81 -4.78
N ILE A 13 17.48 21.02 -3.69
CA ILE A 13 16.03 21.23 -3.74
C ILE A 13 15.68 22.41 -2.83
N LEU A 14 15.01 23.42 -3.41
CA LEU A 14 14.47 24.57 -2.68
C LEU A 14 13.11 24.19 -2.09
N VAL A 15 13.07 23.90 -0.79
CA VAL A 15 11.82 23.64 -0.04
C VAL A 15 11.61 24.80 0.94
N LYS A 16 10.39 25.37 0.98
CA LYS A 16 10.05 26.41 1.95
C LYS A 16 10.02 25.82 3.37
N GLU A 17 10.43 26.62 4.36
CA GLU A 17 10.53 26.18 5.76
C GLU A 17 9.21 25.65 6.34
N GLU A 18 8.08 26.17 5.88
CA GLU A 18 6.75 25.72 6.30
C GLU A 18 6.46 24.24 5.96
N PHE A 19 7.21 23.64 5.04
CA PHE A 19 7.07 22.23 4.63
C PHE A 19 8.17 21.31 5.20
N LEU A 20 9.09 21.82 6.04
CA LEU A 20 10.10 21.00 6.70
C LEU A 20 9.55 20.36 7.99
N VAL A 21 9.24 19.06 7.93
CA VAL A 21 8.89 18.27 9.11
C VAL A 21 10.15 18.01 9.94
N ARG A 22 10.30 18.75 11.04
CA ARG A 22 11.39 18.54 12.01
C ARG A 22 11.14 17.25 12.78
N LYS A 23 12.05 16.29 12.68
CA LYS A 23 11.98 15.04 13.44
C LYS A 23 12.59 15.28 14.82
N GLU A 24 11.78 15.18 15.87
CA GLU A 24 12.30 15.29 17.24
C GLU A 24 13.23 14.11 17.59
N PRO A 25 14.33 14.37 18.31
CA PRO A 25 15.24 13.32 18.75
C PRO A 25 14.54 12.43 19.79
N LYS A 26 14.60 11.10 19.57
CA LYS A 26 14.10 10.13 20.54
C LYS A 26 14.98 10.19 21.79
N THR A 27 14.36 10.51 22.92
CA THR A 27 14.96 10.36 24.25
C THR A 27 15.25 8.88 24.51
N GLU A 28 16.50 8.57 24.78
CA GLU A 28 16.97 7.24 25.17
C GLU A 28 16.60 7.00 26.63
N VAL A 29 15.73 6.03 26.89
CA VAL A 29 15.43 5.54 28.24
C VAL A 29 16.05 4.16 28.39
N THR A 30 17.10 4.08 29.21
CA THR A 30 17.73 2.85 29.71
C THR A 30 16.94 2.34 30.92
N GLY A 31 16.56 1.05 30.93
CA GLY A 31 15.86 0.44 32.07
C GLY A 31 15.52 -1.04 31.87
N GLU A 32 16.48 -1.87 32.31
CA GLU A 32 16.49 -3.25 32.84
C GLU A 32 15.31 -4.26 32.82
N VAL A 33 15.78 -5.51 32.91
CA VAL A 33 15.27 -6.88 32.75
C VAL A 33 14.03 -7.35 33.55
N GLY A 34 13.33 -8.35 32.98
CA GLY A 34 12.40 -9.24 33.70
C GLY A 34 12.28 -10.59 32.99
N ALA A 35 12.60 -11.66 33.71
CA ALA A 35 12.70 -13.06 33.25
C ALA A 35 11.38 -13.84 33.36
N ALA A 36 11.14 -14.80 32.45
CA ALA A 36 10.33 -16.00 32.67
C ALA A 36 10.69 -17.11 31.64
N ASP A 37 10.76 -18.33 32.14
CA ASP A 37 11.39 -19.55 31.59
C ASP A 37 10.36 -20.61 31.13
N SER A 38 10.84 -21.62 30.36
CA SER A 38 10.39 -23.04 30.20
C SER A 38 10.12 -23.44 28.72
N SER A 39 10.97 -24.20 28.00
CA SER A 39 11.39 -25.64 28.06
C SER A 39 10.39 -26.56 27.26
N GLU A 40 10.69 -27.57 26.41
CA GLU A 40 11.87 -28.38 26.00
C GLU A 40 11.68 -29.07 24.60
N GLY A 41 12.79 -29.53 23.99
CA GLY A 41 12.95 -30.77 23.16
C GLY A 41 12.68 -30.73 21.64
N ALA A 42 13.45 -31.34 20.70
CA ALA A 42 14.63 -32.20 20.74
C ALA A 42 15.25 -32.44 19.31
N VAL A 43 16.59 -32.58 19.26
CA VAL A 43 17.52 -33.42 18.44
C VAL A 43 17.77 -33.32 16.91
N GLY A 44 19.09 -33.24 16.57
CA GLY A 44 19.78 -33.81 15.39
C GLY A 44 20.33 -32.77 14.39
N GLY A 45 21.57 -32.71 13.89
CA GLY A 45 22.79 -33.53 13.95
C GLY A 45 23.94 -32.82 13.17
N MET A 46 25.16 -33.33 13.31
CA MET A 46 26.50 -32.77 13.05
C MET A 46 26.85 -32.20 11.65
N GLY A 47 27.68 -31.14 11.61
CA GLY A 47 28.50 -30.79 10.44
C GLY A 47 29.33 -29.50 10.58
N LYS A 48 30.56 -29.60 11.11
CA LYS A 48 31.51 -28.46 11.20
C LYS A 48 32.11 -28.17 9.82
N ARG A 49 31.92 -26.95 9.29
CA ARG A 49 32.72 -26.39 8.20
C ARG A 49 33.36 -25.08 8.67
N LYS A 50 34.64 -24.89 8.35
CA LYS A 50 35.44 -23.71 8.72
C LYS A 50 34.82 -22.45 8.08
N PRO A 51 34.73 -21.31 8.78
CA PRO A 51 34.31 -20.07 8.16
C PRO A 51 35.47 -19.50 7.33
N ASP A 52 35.29 -19.43 6.02
CA ASP A 52 36.18 -18.70 5.12
C ASP A 52 36.03 -17.18 5.34
N ALA A 53 37.13 -16.46 5.17
CA ALA A 53 37.36 -15.03 5.44
C ALA A 53 36.53 -14.04 4.59
N ARG A 54 35.29 -14.39 4.24
CA ARG A 54 34.32 -13.54 3.54
C ARG A 54 33.18 -13.06 4.46
N ASP A 55 33.24 -13.43 5.73
CA ASP A 55 32.20 -13.17 6.75
C ASP A 55 32.22 -11.72 7.28
N GLU A 56 33.29 -10.95 7.03
CA GLU A 56 33.51 -9.63 7.63
C GLU A 56 32.66 -8.50 7.04
N HIS A 57 31.82 -8.76 6.02
CA HIS A 57 30.92 -7.76 5.45
C HIS A 57 29.43 -8.05 5.70
N ARG A 58 29.13 -8.97 6.64
CA ARG A 58 27.76 -9.35 7.02
C ARG A 58 27.26 -8.66 8.29
N GLU A 59 28.08 -7.88 8.98
CA GLU A 59 27.71 -7.35 10.30
C GLU A 59 27.03 -5.96 10.28
N ASN A 60 27.00 -5.28 9.14
CA ASN A 60 26.44 -3.93 9.01
C ASN A 60 25.03 -3.86 8.37
N ASN A 61 24.28 -4.97 8.34
CA ASN A 61 22.93 -4.99 7.73
C ASN A 61 21.76 -5.10 8.72
N HIS A 62 21.97 -4.80 10.01
CA HIS A 62 20.92 -4.94 11.04
C HIS A 62 19.91 -3.77 11.10
N LYS A 63 19.88 -2.88 10.11
CA LYS A 63 18.84 -1.84 9.96
C LYS A 63 18.03 -1.94 8.67
N LYS A 64 17.92 -3.15 8.08
CA LYS A 64 16.76 -3.44 7.22
C LYS A 64 15.53 -3.49 8.13
N VAL A 65 14.94 -2.33 8.42
CA VAL A 65 13.56 -2.23 8.88
C VAL A 65 12.76 -3.19 8.02
N ALA A 66 12.17 -4.22 8.61
CA ALA A 66 11.49 -5.26 7.88
C ALA A 66 10.34 -4.61 7.08
N LEU A 67 10.59 -4.32 5.81
CA LEU A 67 9.63 -3.72 4.87
C LEU A 67 8.37 -4.60 4.70
N LYS A 68 8.44 -5.85 5.16
CA LYS A 68 7.42 -6.87 5.02
C LYS A 68 6.16 -6.58 5.84
N ASP A 69 6.28 -5.91 6.99
CA ASP A 69 5.12 -5.60 7.85
C ASP A 69 4.37 -4.34 7.41
N ARG A 70 5.00 -3.47 6.60
CA ARG A 70 4.36 -2.25 6.08
C ARG A 70 3.27 -2.52 5.04
N HIS A 71 3.32 -3.66 4.35
CA HIS A 71 2.41 -3.95 3.23
C HIS A 71 1.11 -4.66 3.66
N GLN A 72 1.10 -5.31 4.83
CA GLN A 72 -0.01 -6.19 5.20
C GLN A 72 -1.27 -5.44 5.62
N ASN A 73 -1.13 -4.26 6.25
CA ASN A 73 -2.26 -3.50 6.79
C ASN A 73 -2.76 -2.36 5.89
N ALA A 74 -2.23 -2.23 4.67
CA ALA A 74 -2.54 -1.09 3.80
C ALA A 74 -3.84 -1.28 2.99
N HIS A 75 -4.38 -2.49 2.95
CA HIS A 75 -5.51 -2.80 2.09
C HIS A 75 -6.70 -3.33 2.88
N PRO A 76 -7.93 -3.00 2.47
CA PRO A 76 -9.13 -3.59 3.07
C PRO A 76 -9.16 -5.11 2.85
N ASP A 77 -10.02 -5.76 3.61
CA ASP A 77 -10.26 -7.19 3.50
C ASP A 77 -10.58 -7.58 2.05
N LYS A 78 -10.29 -8.84 1.71
CA LYS A 78 -10.41 -9.32 0.33
C LYS A 78 -11.88 -9.30 -0.12
N GLU A 79 -12.79 -9.54 0.82
CA GLU A 79 -14.23 -9.55 0.60
C GLU A 79 -14.76 -8.17 0.22
N ASP A 80 -14.20 -7.10 0.78
CA ASP A 80 -14.60 -5.72 0.44
C ASP A 80 -14.09 -5.28 -0.93
N ARG A 81 -13.05 -5.94 -1.45
CA ARG A 81 -12.50 -5.64 -2.78
C ARG A 81 -13.31 -6.33 -3.86
N MET A 82 -13.72 -5.56 -4.85
CA MET A 82 -14.40 -6.08 -6.04
C MET A 82 -13.46 -6.93 -6.90
N CYS A 83 -14.00 -8.00 -7.47
CA CYS A 83 -13.27 -8.87 -8.37
C CYS A 83 -12.88 -8.15 -9.67
N SER A 84 -11.60 -8.23 -10.03
CA SER A 84 -11.04 -7.62 -11.24
C SER A 84 -11.72 -8.08 -12.54
N SER A 85 -12.21 -9.32 -12.61
CA SER A 85 -12.93 -9.81 -13.79
C SER A 85 -14.30 -9.16 -13.91
N VAL A 86 -15.02 -9.03 -12.79
CA VAL A 86 -16.34 -8.40 -12.74
C VAL A 86 -16.25 -6.92 -13.09
N ILE A 87 -15.25 -6.20 -12.58
CA ILE A 87 -15.01 -4.79 -12.91
C ILE A 87 -14.80 -4.58 -14.41
N LYS A 88 -14.16 -5.55 -15.08
CA LYS A 88 -13.92 -5.52 -16.53
C LYS A 88 -15.14 -5.94 -17.35
N GLY A 89 -16.24 -6.34 -16.72
CA GLY A 89 -17.42 -6.90 -17.38
C GLY A 89 -17.22 -8.32 -17.90
N ALA A 90 -16.20 -9.03 -17.42
CA ALA A 90 -15.91 -10.42 -17.79
C ALA A 90 -16.46 -11.39 -16.74
N LYS A 91 -16.86 -12.59 -17.18
CA LYS A 91 -17.23 -13.66 -16.25
C LYS A 91 -16.01 -14.07 -15.42
N CYS A 92 -16.18 -14.16 -14.11
CA CYS A 92 -15.15 -14.67 -13.22
C CYS A 92 -14.93 -16.17 -13.49
N LEU A 93 -13.67 -16.57 -13.68
CA LEU A 93 -13.31 -17.98 -13.95
C LEU A 93 -13.08 -18.79 -12.66
N PHE A 94 -13.06 -18.12 -11.51
CA PHE A 94 -12.88 -18.76 -10.21
C PHE A 94 -14.24 -19.16 -9.65
N SER A 95 -14.40 -20.44 -9.31
CA SER A 95 -15.60 -20.95 -8.63
C SER A 95 -15.77 -20.34 -7.25
N ASP A 96 -14.68 -20.33 -6.47
CA ASP A 96 -14.62 -19.73 -5.14
C ASP A 96 -13.76 -18.46 -5.17
N CYS A 97 -14.35 -17.36 -5.67
CA CYS A 97 -13.65 -16.08 -5.72
C CYS A 97 -13.54 -15.48 -4.31
N LYS A 98 -12.33 -15.06 -3.92
CA LYS A 98 -12.05 -14.39 -2.63
C LYS A 98 -12.47 -12.91 -2.59
N TYR A 99 -12.95 -12.39 -3.71
CA TYR A 99 -13.30 -11.00 -3.92
C TYR A 99 -14.81 -10.89 -4.12
N SER A 100 -15.38 -9.74 -3.78
CA SER A 100 -16.82 -9.50 -3.99
C SER A 100 -17.18 -9.45 -5.48
N HIS A 101 -18.34 -10.02 -5.80
CA HIS A 101 -19.01 -9.94 -7.10
C HIS A 101 -20.28 -9.05 -7.06
N ASP A 102 -20.64 -8.51 -5.89
CA ASP A 102 -21.84 -7.70 -5.72
C ASP A 102 -21.60 -6.24 -6.13
N ILE A 103 -22.01 -5.90 -7.35
CA ILE A 103 -21.82 -4.58 -7.94
C ILE A 103 -22.72 -3.54 -7.27
N LEU A 104 -24.00 -3.86 -7.05
CA LEU A 104 -24.97 -2.91 -6.52
C LEU A 104 -24.70 -2.61 -5.04
N GLY A 105 -24.32 -3.63 -4.26
CA GLY A 105 -23.88 -3.41 -2.89
C GLY A 105 -22.59 -2.60 -2.83
N TYR A 106 -21.66 -2.79 -3.78
CA TYR A 106 -20.48 -1.94 -3.85
C TYR A 106 -20.83 -0.48 -4.17
N LEU A 107 -21.66 -0.21 -5.19
CA LEU A 107 -22.07 1.14 -5.55
C LEU A 107 -22.80 1.86 -4.41
N SER A 108 -23.57 1.13 -3.61
CA SER A 108 -24.27 1.68 -2.44
C SER A 108 -23.34 2.09 -1.31
N ARG A 109 -22.23 1.35 -1.10
CA ARG A 109 -21.20 1.66 -0.09
C ARG A 109 -20.13 2.61 -0.61
N LYS A 110 -20.04 2.78 -1.93
CA LYS A 110 -19.02 3.60 -2.60
C LYS A 110 -19.20 5.06 -2.19
N GLU A 111 -18.10 5.68 -1.81
CA GLU A 111 -18.05 7.12 -1.56
C GLU A 111 -18.49 7.93 -2.79
N PRO A 112 -19.00 9.16 -2.55
CA PRO A 112 -19.41 10.06 -3.63
C PRO A 112 -18.23 10.35 -4.56
N ASP A 113 -18.57 10.63 -5.82
CA ASP A 113 -17.57 10.97 -6.82
C ASP A 113 -16.84 12.28 -6.50
N LEU A 114 -15.56 12.35 -6.86
CA LEU A 114 -14.71 13.53 -6.65
C LEU A 114 -15.09 14.70 -7.57
N GLY A 115 -15.89 14.45 -8.60
CA GLY A 115 -16.31 15.44 -9.57
C GLY A 115 -17.23 14.84 -10.64
N PRO A 116 -17.70 15.67 -11.58
CA PRO A 116 -18.73 15.28 -12.55
C PRO A 116 -18.19 14.52 -13.77
N VAL A 117 -16.89 14.64 -14.10
CA VAL A 117 -16.33 14.13 -15.36
C VAL A 117 -15.12 13.24 -15.12
N CYS A 118 -15.11 12.05 -15.73
CA CYS A 118 -13.96 11.18 -15.78
C CYS A 118 -13.09 11.50 -17.01
N HIS A 119 -11.88 12.03 -16.80
CA HIS A 119 -10.94 12.33 -17.89
C HIS A 119 -10.64 11.11 -18.77
N GLN A 120 -10.52 9.92 -18.17
CA GLN A 120 -10.25 8.67 -18.89
C GLN A 120 -11.41 8.30 -19.84
N PHE A 121 -12.65 8.43 -19.37
CA PHE A 121 -13.83 8.17 -20.20
C PHE A 121 -14.01 9.23 -21.28
N GLU A 122 -13.78 10.49 -20.97
CA GLU A 122 -13.89 11.59 -21.93
C GLU A 122 -12.87 11.46 -23.08
N THR A 123 -11.63 11.09 -22.75
CA THR A 123 -10.55 11.01 -23.73
C THR A 123 -10.61 9.74 -24.58
N PHE A 124 -10.96 8.60 -23.98
CA PHE A 124 -10.85 7.28 -24.63
C PHE A 124 -12.20 6.61 -24.88
N GLY A 125 -13.31 7.19 -24.43
CA GLY A 125 -14.64 6.59 -24.51
C GLY A 125 -14.85 5.40 -23.58
N PHE A 126 -13.87 5.06 -22.73
CA PHE A 126 -13.92 3.93 -21.81
C PHE A 126 -12.97 4.15 -20.62
N CYS A 127 -13.41 3.78 -19.42
CA CYS A 127 -12.59 3.82 -18.21
C CYS A 127 -12.24 2.41 -17.73
N SER A 128 -10.96 2.07 -17.65
CA SER A 128 -10.49 0.75 -17.20
C SER A 128 -10.83 0.44 -15.74
N ASN A 129 -11.04 1.47 -14.91
CA ASN A 129 -11.40 1.32 -13.50
C ASN A 129 -12.86 0.89 -13.31
N GLY A 130 -13.73 1.05 -14.32
CA GLY A 130 -15.13 0.66 -14.26
C GLY A 130 -15.84 1.16 -13.01
N VAL A 131 -16.57 0.27 -12.34
CA VAL A 131 -17.38 0.56 -11.15
C VAL A 131 -16.58 1.13 -9.97
N MET A 132 -15.26 0.90 -9.94
CA MET A 132 -14.37 1.44 -8.91
C MET A 132 -13.92 2.88 -9.20
N CYS A 133 -14.25 3.44 -10.35
CA CYS A 133 -13.86 4.80 -10.71
C CYS A 133 -14.42 5.83 -9.71
N ARG A 134 -13.61 6.83 -9.35
CA ARG A 134 -13.99 7.97 -8.49
C ARG A 134 -14.81 9.05 -9.21
N PHE A 135 -15.12 8.81 -10.48
CA PHE A 135 -15.95 9.64 -11.35
C PHE A 135 -17.00 8.77 -12.05
N GLY A 136 -17.49 7.75 -11.33
CA GLY A 136 -18.30 6.68 -11.89
C GLY A 136 -19.61 7.16 -12.47
N SER A 137 -20.25 8.18 -11.89
CA SER A 137 -21.54 8.72 -12.34
C SER A 137 -21.52 9.23 -13.79
N SER A 138 -20.34 9.52 -14.34
CA SER A 138 -20.20 9.97 -15.73
C SER A 138 -20.23 8.83 -16.76
N HIS A 139 -19.94 7.59 -16.34
CA HIS A 139 -19.75 6.46 -17.27
C HIS A 139 -20.19 5.09 -16.74
N ILE A 140 -20.79 5.04 -15.55
CA ILE A 140 -21.37 3.83 -14.95
C ILE A 140 -22.88 4.03 -14.89
N ASP A 141 -23.62 3.05 -15.40
CA ASP A 141 -25.06 3.01 -15.20
C ASP A 141 -25.37 2.65 -13.74
N ALA A 142 -26.05 3.53 -13.02
CA ALA A 142 -26.38 3.32 -11.61
C ALA A 142 -27.35 2.15 -11.38
N ALA A 143 -28.16 1.78 -12.39
CA ALA A 143 -29.14 0.71 -12.26
C ALA A 143 -28.52 -0.69 -12.44
N THR A 144 -27.62 -0.83 -13.41
CA THR A 144 -27.01 -2.12 -13.77
C THR A 144 -25.59 -2.27 -13.24
N GLY A 145 -24.90 -1.16 -12.98
CA GLY A 145 -23.48 -1.12 -12.64
C GLY A 145 -22.56 -1.41 -13.83
N GLU A 146 -23.08 -1.34 -15.06
CA GLU A 146 -22.28 -1.56 -16.26
C GLU A 146 -21.43 -0.33 -16.61
N ASN A 147 -20.25 -0.58 -17.17
CA ASN A 147 -19.33 0.46 -17.61
C ASN A 147 -19.59 0.81 -19.08
N LEU A 148 -20.14 2.00 -19.29
CA LEU A 148 -20.53 2.53 -20.58
C LEU A 148 -19.31 2.70 -21.49
N ARG A 149 -19.57 2.57 -22.80
CA ARG A 149 -18.59 2.77 -23.87
C ARG A 149 -19.17 3.74 -24.88
N ARG A 150 -18.37 4.72 -25.29
CA ARG A 150 -18.72 5.72 -26.32
C ARG A 150 -18.20 5.31 -27.69
#